data_AF-A0A8H4PMN5-F1
#
_entry.id   AF-A0A8H4PMN5-F1
#
_cell.length_a   1.000
_cell.length_b   1.000
_cell.length_c   1.000
_cell.angle_alpha   90.00
_cell.angle_beta   90.00
_cell.angle_gamma   90.00
#
_symmetry.space_group_name_H-M   'P 1'
#
loop_
_entity.id
_entity.type
_entity.pdbx_description
1 polymer ?
#
loop_
_entity_poly.entity_id
_entity_poly.type
_entity_poly.pdbx_seq_one_letter_code
_entity_poly.pdbx_strand_id
1 'polypeptide(L)'
;MNTNDFSTGEHFNVVVKTTTGNHHSPVIRKLTPLWYMATDPATALRALIEWVKTVPRKVKTVPRKGMGRESDVVLVAHDGMNHDHVLLVKNMMIRGIHPPKWRLADSLLIFKLMIPGETATLDALAAKYAPWFHHIHHDGPSDATALMHVVTKRIPHWQKACMVFGNSSEAFIVSVGLNTLKVHTSEVLYKTAHLYRVTGLDSF
;
A
#
# COMPACT_ATOMS: atom_id res chain seq x y z
N MET A 1 -22.42 19.15 0.11
CA MET A 1 -21.89 17.78 0.28
C MET A 1 -20.52 17.73 -0.38
N ASN A 2 -19.44 17.58 0.38
CA ASN A 2 -18.08 17.48 -0.17
C ASN A 2 -17.85 16.08 -0.73
N THR A 3 -17.64 15.97 -2.04
CA THR A 3 -17.50 14.72 -2.80
C THR A 3 -16.11 14.08 -2.74
N ASN A 4 -15.27 14.47 -1.78
CA ASN A 4 -13.87 14.06 -1.67
C ASN A 4 -13.59 13.30 -0.36
N ASP A 5 -14.54 12.49 0.12
CA ASP A 5 -14.29 11.65 1.28
C ASP A 5 -13.55 10.39 0.83
N PHE A 6 -12.22 10.50 0.75
CA PHE A 6 -11.32 9.42 0.30
C PHE A 6 -11.17 8.28 1.32
N SER A 7 -11.93 8.33 2.43
CA SER A 7 -11.75 7.40 3.54
C SER A 7 -13.03 7.08 4.31
N THR A 8 -13.33 5.79 4.46
CA THR A 8 -13.92 5.34 5.73
C THR A 8 -12.75 5.26 6.72
N GLY A 9 -12.91 5.58 8.02
CA GLY A 9 -11.77 5.77 8.94
C GLY A 9 -10.71 4.66 9.01
N GLU A 10 -10.98 3.49 8.41
CA GLU A 10 -10.12 2.31 8.35
C GLU A 10 -9.52 2.03 6.95
N HIS A 11 -10.08 2.60 5.88
CA HIS A 11 -9.67 2.36 4.49
C HIS A 11 -9.45 3.69 3.73
N PHE A 12 -8.42 3.74 2.89
CA PHE A 12 -8.20 4.85 1.95
C PHE A 12 -8.25 4.34 0.52
N ASN A 13 -9.13 4.86 -0.33
CA ASN A 13 -9.17 4.46 -1.73
C ASN A 13 -9.33 5.68 -2.63
N VAL A 14 -8.51 5.76 -3.67
CA VAL A 14 -8.53 6.85 -4.66
C VAL A 14 -8.26 6.28 -6.04
N VAL A 15 -9.14 6.61 -6.99
CA VAL A 15 -8.87 6.42 -8.41
C VAL A 15 -7.99 7.57 -8.89
N VAL A 16 -6.88 7.24 -9.55
CA VAL A 16 -5.87 8.24 -9.96
C VAL A 16 -5.91 8.45 -11.47
N LYS A 17 -5.84 9.73 -11.91
CA LYS A 17 -5.76 10.08 -13.33
C LYS A 17 -4.46 9.55 -13.90
N THR A 18 -4.56 8.81 -15.00
CA THR A 18 -3.41 8.47 -15.84
C THR A 18 -3.35 9.50 -16.96
N THR A 19 -2.17 10.07 -17.20
CA THR A 19 -2.01 11.18 -18.16
C THR A 19 -1.46 10.72 -19.51
N THR A 20 -1.43 9.40 -19.76
CA THR A 20 -1.32 8.83 -21.11
C THR A 20 -2.69 8.82 -21.81
N GLY A 21 -2.96 9.86 -22.59
CA GLY A 21 -4.19 10.00 -23.39
C GLY A 21 -4.36 9.01 -24.55
N ASN A 22 -3.61 7.90 -24.60
CA ASN A 22 -3.73 6.89 -25.66
C ASN A 22 -4.22 5.56 -25.07
N HIS A 23 -5.51 5.51 -24.76
CA HIS A 23 -6.23 4.30 -24.33
C HIS A 23 -6.41 3.30 -25.48
N HIS A 24 -5.33 2.63 -25.87
CA HIS A 24 -5.37 1.49 -26.81
C HIS A 24 -5.48 0.14 -26.10
N SER A 25 -5.35 0.07 -24.77
CA SER A 25 -5.54 -1.19 -24.05
C SER A 25 -7.02 -1.56 -23.97
N PRO A 26 -7.44 -2.73 -24.52
CA PRO A 26 -8.83 -3.21 -24.43
C PRO A 26 -9.31 -3.42 -22.99
N VAL A 27 -8.39 -3.65 -22.06
CA VAL A 27 -8.69 -3.87 -20.63
C VAL A 27 -9.08 -2.56 -19.94
N ILE A 28 -8.36 -1.47 -20.22
CA ILE A 28 -8.62 -0.15 -19.62
C ILE A 28 -9.97 0.41 -20.10
N ARG A 29 -10.37 0.10 -21.33
CA ARG A 29 -11.68 0.51 -21.87
C ARG A 29 -12.87 -0.09 -21.11
N LYS A 30 -12.71 -1.21 -20.39
CA LYS A 30 -13.77 -1.80 -19.56
C LYS A 30 -13.97 -1.09 -18.22
N LEU A 31 -13.06 -0.19 -17.82
CA LEU A 31 -13.12 0.61 -16.58
C LEU A 31 -13.80 1.98 -16.78
N THR A 32 -14.61 2.11 -17.83
CA THR A 32 -15.09 3.35 -18.48
C THR A 32 -15.88 4.35 -17.63
N PRO A 33 -16.48 4.03 -16.46
CA PRO A 33 -17.12 5.06 -15.65
C PRO A 33 -16.16 5.86 -14.75
N LEU A 34 -14.98 5.32 -14.40
CA LEU A 34 -14.18 5.82 -13.29
C LEU A 34 -13.26 7.00 -13.64
N TRP A 35 -13.01 7.27 -14.93
CA TRP A 35 -12.05 8.30 -15.35
C TRP A 35 -12.50 9.73 -15.05
N TYR A 36 -13.82 10.01 -15.07
CA TYR A 36 -14.35 11.33 -14.74
C TYR A 36 -14.15 11.72 -13.27
N MET A 37 -14.04 10.73 -12.38
CA MET A 37 -13.85 10.91 -10.93
C MET A 37 -12.41 10.73 -10.48
N ALA A 38 -11.50 10.48 -11.41
CA ALA A 38 -10.11 10.23 -11.08
C ALA A 38 -9.43 11.50 -10.53
N THR A 39 -8.56 11.34 -9.54
CA THR A 39 -7.83 12.43 -8.86
C THR A 39 -6.43 12.58 -9.44
N ASP A 40 -5.88 13.80 -9.45
CA ASP A 40 -4.47 14.01 -9.79
C ASP A 40 -3.55 13.15 -8.89
N PRO A 41 -2.57 12.42 -9.43
CA PRO A 41 -1.70 11.57 -8.63
C PRO A 41 -0.96 12.28 -7.49
N ALA A 42 -0.48 13.51 -7.68
CA ALA A 42 0.22 14.22 -6.61
C ALA A 42 -0.74 14.56 -5.47
N THR A 43 -1.97 14.94 -5.80
CA THR A 43 -3.07 15.17 -4.86
C THR A 43 -3.44 13.89 -4.11
N ALA A 44 -3.57 12.77 -4.80
CA ALA A 44 -3.86 11.47 -4.20
C ALA A 44 -2.77 11.02 -3.22
N LEU A 45 -1.50 11.18 -3.58
CA LEU A 45 -0.37 10.84 -2.72
C LEU A 45 -0.30 11.71 -1.46
N ARG A 46 -0.58 13.01 -1.57
CA ARG A 46 -0.67 13.89 -0.39
C ARG A 46 -1.85 13.51 0.51
N ALA A 47 -3.00 13.20 -0.09
CA ALA A 47 -4.17 12.74 0.64
C ALA A 47 -3.90 11.43 1.39
N LEU A 48 -3.15 10.51 0.78
CA LEU A 48 -2.71 9.28 1.44
C LEU A 48 -1.83 9.57 2.66
N ILE A 49 -0.83 10.44 2.51
CA ILE A 49 0.06 10.84 3.61
C ILE A 49 -0.74 11.43 4.78
N GLU A 50 -1.65 12.35 4.47
CA GLU A 50 -2.51 12.97 5.48
C GLU A 50 -3.45 11.95 6.12
N TRP A 51 -4.06 11.06 5.33
CA TRP A 51 -4.91 10.00 5.86
C TRP A 51 -4.14 9.14 6.87
N VAL A 52 -2.94 8.65 6.53
CA VAL A 52 -2.09 7.86 7.44
C VAL A 52 -1.81 8.62 8.73
N LYS A 53 -1.52 9.93 8.68
CA LYS A 53 -1.31 10.75 9.90
C LYS A 53 -2.56 10.85 10.79
N THR A 54 -3.77 10.75 10.21
CA THR A 54 -5.01 10.76 10.98
C THR A 54 -5.35 9.41 11.62
N VAL A 55 -4.81 8.30 11.10
CA VAL A 55 -5.11 6.95 11.59
C VAL A 55 -4.80 6.80 13.10
N PRO A 56 -3.62 7.19 13.63
CA PRO A 56 -3.34 7.10 15.07
C PRO A 56 -4.32 7.85 15.97
N ARG A 57 -5.00 8.88 15.46
CA ARG A 57 -5.92 9.73 16.24
C ARG A 57 -7.36 9.21 16.27
N LYS A 58 -7.76 8.41 15.27
CA LYS A 58 -9.15 7.92 15.12
C LYS A 58 -9.40 6.57 15.80
N VAL A 59 -8.33 5.84 16.13
CA VAL A 59 -8.41 4.52 16.77
C VAL A 59 -8.59 4.70 18.28
N LYS A 60 -9.82 4.48 18.78
CA LYS A 60 -10.20 4.64 20.19
C LYS A 60 -9.47 3.69 21.16
N THR A 61 -8.74 2.69 20.66
CA THR A 61 -8.11 1.63 21.45
C THR A 61 -6.63 1.85 21.74
N VAL A 62 -6.00 2.94 21.24
CA VAL A 62 -4.60 3.24 21.55
C VAL A 62 -4.54 4.07 22.84
N PRO A 63 -3.88 3.60 23.92
CA PRO A 63 -3.66 4.41 25.11
C PRO A 63 -2.98 5.72 24.72
N ARG A 64 -3.45 6.86 25.24
CA ARG A 64 -2.85 8.20 25.00
C ARG A 64 -1.38 8.33 25.41
N LYS A 65 -0.77 7.27 25.96
CA LYS A 65 0.62 7.21 26.39
C LYS A 65 1.47 6.59 25.28
N GLY A 66 2.19 7.45 24.56
CA GLY A 66 3.04 7.08 23.43
C GLY A 66 2.30 7.23 22.10
N MET A 67 2.20 8.46 21.58
CA MET A 67 1.79 8.66 20.19
C MET A 67 2.78 7.93 19.29
N GLY A 68 2.31 6.91 18.57
CA GLY A 68 3.11 6.20 17.57
C GLY A 68 3.76 7.21 16.62
N ARG A 69 5.05 7.04 16.38
CA ARG A 69 5.82 7.87 15.45
C ARG A 69 5.50 7.44 14.03
N GLU A 70 5.80 8.30 13.07
CA GLU A 70 5.69 7.96 11.65
C GLU A 70 6.54 6.72 11.28
N SER A 71 7.64 6.49 11.99
CA SER A 71 8.49 5.31 11.88
C SER A 71 7.85 3.99 12.33
N ASP A 72 6.74 4.07 13.05
CA ASP A 72 6.01 2.91 13.56
C ASP A 72 4.91 2.47 12.58
N VAL A 73 4.69 3.24 11.51
CA VAL A 73 3.79 2.88 10.41
C VAL A 73 4.53 1.90 9.50
N VAL A 74 3.93 0.73 9.27
CA VAL A 74 4.39 -0.24 8.28
C VAL A 74 3.36 -0.37 7.17
N LEU A 75 3.83 -0.26 5.94
CA LEU A 75 3.07 -0.49 4.73
C LEU A 75 3.41 -1.87 4.22
N VAL A 76 2.38 -2.70 4.08
CA VAL A 76 2.54 -4.09 3.66
C VAL A 76 1.98 -4.23 2.25
N ALA A 77 2.78 -4.80 1.37
CA ALA A 77 2.36 -5.20 0.03
C ALA A 77 2.81 -6.64 -0.24
N HIS A 78 2.20 -7.27 -1.23
CA HIS A 78 2.59 -8.60 -1.70
C HIS A 78 3.50 -8.45 -2.91
N ASP A 79 4.74 -8.95 -2.83
CA ASP A 79 5.78 -8.65 -3.82
C ASP A 79 6.10 -7.14 -3.88
N GLY A 80 5.92 -6.46 -2.74
CA GLY A 80 6.04 -5.02 -2.61
C GLY A 80 7.43 -4.50 -2.98
N MET A 81 8.48 -5.26 -2.68
CA MET A 81 9.85 -4.84 -2.98
C MET A 81 10.18 -4.82 -4.47
N ASN A 82 9.42 -5.56 -5.29
CA ASN A 82 9.62 -5.60 -6.74
C ASN A 82 8.60 -4.74 -7.51
N HIS A 83 7.45 -4.43 -6.90
CA HIS A 83 6.38 -3.73 -7.60
C HIS A 83 5.79 -2.58 -6.78
N ASP A 84 4.88 -2.85 -5.85
CA ASP A 84 3.99 -1.82 -5.31
C ASP A 84 4.72 -0.73 -4.51
N HIS A 85 5.69 -1.10 -3.66
CA HIS A 85 6.46 -0.11 -2.90
C HIS A 85 7.39 0.70 -3.81
N VAL A 86 8.00 0.04 -4.81
CA VAL A 86 8.83 0.72 -5.81
C VAL A 86 8.01 1.77 -6.54
N LEU A 87 6.81 1.40 -6.99
CA LEU A 87 5.91 2.30 -7.68
C LEU A 87 5.43 3.44 -6.80
N LEU A 88 5.01 3.17 -5.58
CA LEU A 88 4.58 4.20 -4.63
C LEU A 88 5.69 5.23 -4.41
N VAL A 89 6.87 4.76 -3.99
CA VAL A 89 8.01 5.61 -3.64
C VAL A 89 8.52 6.38 -4.85
N LYS A 90 8.68 5.71 -6.00
CA LYS A 90 9.07 6.36 -7.26
C LYS A 90 8.08 7.46 -7.66
N ASN A 91 6.77 7.20 -7.59
CA ASN A 91 5.76 8.18 -7.96
C ASN A 91 5.74 9.39 -7.02
N MET A 92 6.00 9.20 -5.72
CA MET A 92 6.21 10.30 -4.77
C MET A 92 7.42 11.14 -5.17
N MET A 93 8.58 10.51 -5.36
CA MET A 93 9.83 11.20 -5.67
C MET A 93 9.78 11.99 -6.98
N ILE A 94 9.23 11.41 -8.06
CA ILE A 94 9.06 12.10 -9.36
C ILE A 94 8.19 13.36 -9.24
N ARG A 95 7.29 13.40 -8.25
CA ARG A 95 6.36 14.52 -8.02
C ARG A 95 6.84 15.49 -6.95
N GLY A 96 8.11 15.39 -6.54
CA GLY A 96 8.69 16.21 -5.48
C GLY A 96 8.08 15.96 -4.10
N ILE A 97 7.38 14.84 -3.91
CA ILE A 97 6.85 14.42 -2.62
C ILE A 97 7.91 13.54 -1.97
N HIS A 98 8.41 13.96 -0.81
CA HIS A 98 9.33 13.12 -0.04
C HIS A 98 8.54 11.96 0.58
N PRO A 99 8.99 10.70 0.36
CA PRO A 99 8.41 9.55 1.04
C PRO A 99 8.49 9.75 2.56
N PRO A 100 7.39 9.54 3.29
CA PRO A 100 7.40 9.65 4.74
C PRO A 100 8.29 8.58 5.39
N LYS A 101 8.58 8.72 6.69
CA LYS A 101 9.45 7.79 7.45
C LYS A 101 8.82 6.42 7.73
N TRP A 102 7.85 6.02 6.92
CA TRP A 102 7.19 4.73 6.99
C TRP A 102 8.18 3.59 6.77
N ARG A 103 7.79 2.41 7.24
CA ARG A 103 8.45 1.15 6.89
C ARG A 103 7.71 0.47 5.76
N LEU A 104 8.44 -0.20 4.88
CA LEU A 104 7.94 -0.91 3.71
C LEU A 104 8.27 -2.39 3.90
N ALA A 105 7.24 -3.21 4.07
CA ALA A 105 7.36 -4.65 4.31
C ALA A 105 6.78 -5.44 3.13
N ASP A 106 7.46 -6.54 2.79
CA ASP A 106 7.03 -7.46 1.76
C ASP A 106 6.43 -8.73 2.37
N SER A 107 5.12 -8.89 2.25
CA SER A 107 4.43 -10.07 2.76
C SER A 107 4.88 -11.35 2.07
N LEU A 108 5.27 -11.32 0.79
CA LEU A 108 5.72 -12.51 0.07
C LEU A 108 6.99 -13.08 0.70
N LEU A 109 7.93 -12.21 1.06
CA LEU A 109 9.14 -12.61 1.77
C LEU A 109 8.80 -13.20 3.14
N ILE A 110 7.90 -12.55 3.89
CA ILE A 110 7.46 -13.03 5.20
C ILE A 110 6.85 -14.44 5.08
N PHE A 111 5.97 -14.67 4.10
CA PHE A 111 5.37 -15.98 3.85
C PHE A 111 6.43 -17.04 3.53
N LYS A 112 7.34 -16.76 2.61
CA LYS A 112 8.39 -17.71 2.21
C LYS A 112 9.32 -18.10 3.37
N LEU A 113 9.64 -17.14 4.25
CA LEU A 113 10.56 -17.38 5.37
C LEU A 113 9.87 -18.02 6.58
N MET A 114 8.67 -17.55 6.92
CA MET A 114 7.98 -18.02 8.13
C MET A 114 7.16 -19.28 7.90
N ILE A 115 6.80 -19.58 6.64
CA ILE A 115 5.94 -20.69 6.28
C ILE A 115 6.57 -21.42 5.08
N PRO A 116 7.56 -22.30 5.33
CA PRO A 116 8.22 -23.06 4.28
C PRO A 116 7.22 -23.86 3.44
N GLY A 117 7.40 -23.85 2.11
CA GLY A 117 6.56 -24.59 1.16
C GLY A 117 5.26 -23.90 0.76
N GLU A 118 5.03 -22.66 1.21
CA GLU A 118 3.83 -21.91 0.84
C GLU A 118 3.90 -21.36 -0.60
N THR A 119 2.72 -21.23 -1.21
CA THR A 119 2.58 -20.62 -2.55
C THR A 119 2.98 -19.14 -2.55
N ALA A 120 3.44 -18.66 -3.70
CA ALA A 120 3.97 -17.31 -3.86
C ALA A 120 2.95 -16.29 -4.40
N THR A 121 1.69 -16.68 -4.66
CA THR A 121 0.69 -15.78 -5.22
C THR A 121 -0.38 -15.46 -4.20
N LEU A 122 -0.83 -14.19 -4.20
CA LEU A 122 -1.89 -13.73 -3.30
C LEU A 122 -3.18 -14.53 -3.48
N ASP A 123 -3.52 -14.89 -4.71
CA ASP A 123 -4.70 -15.67 -5.08
C ASP A 123 -4.77 -17.02 -4.37
N ALA A 124 -3.68 -17.78 -4.44
CA ALA A 124 -3.59 -19.08 -3.81
C ALA A 124 -3.61 -18.97 -2.28
N LEU A 125 -2.94 -17.94 -1.74
CA LEU A 125 -2.98 -17.63 -0.32
C LEU A 125 -4.39 -17.25 0.15
N ALA A 126 -5.11 -16.43 -0.62
CA ALA A 126 -6.47 -15.99 -0.31
C ALA A 126 -7.46 -17.15 -0.35
N ALA A 127 -7.39 -18.00 -1.38
CA ALA A 127 -8.22 -19.21 -1.47
C ALA A 127 -7.99 -20.16 -0.27
N LYS A 128 -6.75 -20.24 0.23
CA LYS A 128 -6.38 -21.12 1.34
C LYS A 128 -6.70 -20.55 2.72
N TYR A 129 -6.44 -19.25 2.93
CA TYR A 129 -6.47 -18.62 4.25
C TYR A 129 -7.61 -17.64 4.47
N ALA A 130 -8.30 -17.24 3.40
CA ALA A 130 -9.50 -16.40 3.45
C ALA A 130 -10.59 -16.94 2.50
N PRO A 131 -10.97 -18.23 2.55
CA PRO A 131 -11.94 -18.82 1.61
C PRO A 131 -13.34 -18.21 1.69
N TRP A 132 -13.66 -17.51 2.79
CA TRP A 132 -14.92 -16.78 2.96
C TRP A 132 -14.92 -15.42 2.24
N PHE A 133 -13.77 -14.93 1.79
CA PHE A 133 -13.64 -13.64 1.12
C PHE A 133 -13.68 -13.84 -0.40
N HIS A 134 -14.59 -13.14 -1.07
CA HIS A 134 -14.65 -13.14 -2.53
C HIS A 134 -13.56 -12.23 -3.10
N HIS A 135 -12.39 -12.82 -3.37
CA HIS A 135 -11.25 -12.13 -3.95
C HIS A 135 -11.47 -11.86 -5.45
N ILE A 136 -11.39 -10.59 -5.83
CA ILE A 136 -11.42 -10.13 -7.23
C ILE A 136 -10.00 -9.75 -7.62
N HIS A 137 -9.40 -10.59 -8.46
CA HIS A 137 -8.02 -10.41 -8.92
C HIS A 137 -7.82 -9.05 -9.61
N HIS A 138 -6.73 -8.38 -9.26
CA HIS A 138 -6.31 -7.10 -9.84
C HIS A 138 -7.25 -5.93 -9.57
N ASP A 139 -8.20 -6.08 -8.64
CA ASP A 139 -8.90 -4.97 -8.02
C ASP A 139 -8.11 -4.55 -6.78
N GLY A 140 -7.49 -3.37 -6.82
CA GLY A 140 -6.60 -2.89 -5.75
C GLY A 140 -7.20 -2.98 -4.33
N PRO A 141 -8.45 -2.54 -4.11
CA PRO A 141 -9.14 -2.71 -2.83
C PRO A 141 -9.37 -4.18 -2.43
N SER A 142 -9.77 -5.04 -3.38
CA SER A 142 -9.95 -6.47 -3.14
C SER A 142 -8.63 -7.17 -2.82
N ASP A 143 -7.58 -6.93 -3.59
CA ASP A 143 -6.23 -7.45 -3.37
C ASP A 143 -5.69 -7.05 -1.99
N ALA A 144 -5.86 -5.78 -1.61
CA ALA A 144 -5.45 -5.30 -0.30
C ALA A 144 -6.22 -5.97 0.85
N THR A 145 -7.53 -6.16 0.68
CA THR A 145 -8.38 -6.81 1.69
C THR A 145 -8.05 -8.30 1.82
N ALA A 146 -7.83 -8.98 0.69
CA ALA A 146 -7.33 -10.35 0.66
C ALA A 146 -5.99 -10.47 1.40
N LEU A 147 -5.05 -9.56 1.12
CA LEU A 147 -3.74 -9.55 1.77
C LEU A 147 -3.87 -9.34 3.28
N MET A 148 -4.71 -8.40 3.73
CA MET A 148 -4.98 -8.19 5.15
C MET A 148 -5.50 -9.48 5.80
N HIS A 149 -6.49 -10.14 5.22
CA HIS A 149 -7.02 -11.40 5.76
C HIS A 149 -5.96 -12.50 5.80
N VAL A 150 -5.22 -12.68 4.72
CA VAL A 150 -4.15 -13.68 4.60
C VAL A 150 -3.07 -13.46 5.67
N VAL A 151 -2.54 -12.24 5.79
CA VAL A 151 -1.47 -11.91 6.75
C VAL A 151 -1.96 -12.09 8.18
N THR A 152 -3.12 -11.52 8.53
CA THR A 152 -3.66 -11.56 9.89
C THR A 152 -4.08 -12.95 10.33
N LYS A 153 -4.59 -13.78 9.39
CA LYS A 153 -5.01 -15.15 9.68
C LYS A 153 -3.81 -16.09 9.84
N ARG A 154 -2.79 -15.94 8.98
CA ARG A 154 -1.80 -17.00 8.79
C ARG A 154 -0.45 -16.74 9.46
N ILE A 155 -0.02 -15.49 9.60
CA ILE A 155 1.27 -15.16 10.20
C ILE A 155 1.07 -14.94 11.72
N PRO A 156 1.63 -15.80 12.59
CA PRO A 156 1.59 -15.57 14.02
C PRO A 156 2.34 -14.29 14.36
N HIS A 157 1.78 -13.45 15.24
CA HIS A 157 2.36 -12.15 15.60
C HIS A 157 2.75 -11.31 14.37
N TRP A 158 1.87 -11.26 13.37
CA TRP A 158 2.13 -10.64 12.07
C TRP A 158 2.65 -9.20 12.19
N GLN A 159 2.35 -8.49 13.29
CA GLN A 159 2.78 -7.11 13.53
C GLN A 159 4.27 -7.03 13.76
N LYS A 160 4.77 -7.92 14.62
CA LYS A 160 6.19 -8.08 14.88
C LYS A 160 6.90 -8.52 13.61
N ALA A 161 6.30 -9.45 12.86
CA ALA A 161 6.86 -9.86 11.57
C ALA A 161 6.97 -8.69 10.60
N CYS A 162 5.90 -7.92 10.37
CA CYS A 162 5.91 -6.76 9.49
C CYS A 162 6.89 -5.67 9.95
N MET A 163 7.03 -5.44 11.25
CA MET A 163 8.03 -4.50 11.79
C MET A 163 9.47 -4.96 11.54
N VAL A 164 9.76 -6.24 11.81
CA VAL A 164 11.09 -6.85 11.66
C VAL A 164 11.50 -6.92 10.19
N PHE A 165 10.57 -7.30 9.30
CA PHE A 165 10.83 -7.44 7.86
C PHE A 165 10.56 -6.16 7.07
N GLY A 166 10.09 -5.09 7.71
CA GLY A 166 9.93 -3.79 7.08
C GLY A 166 11.25 -3.01 7.05
N ASN A 167 11.58 -2.39 5.93
CA ASN A 167 12.70 -1.45 5.81
C ASN A 167 12.20 0.00 5.92
N SER A 168 12.98 0.92 6.50
CA SER A 168 12.59 2.34 6.41
C SER A 168 12.57 2.80 4.96
N SER A 169 11.75 3.80 4.63
CA SER A 169 11.70 4.38 3.28
C SER A 169 13.10 4.77 2.78
N GLU A 170 13.96 5.34 3.62
CA GLU A 170 15.33 5.73 3.24
C GLU A 170 16.18 4.52 2.87
N ALA A 171 16.18 3.47 3.72
CA ALA A 171 16.91 2.25 3.44
C ALA A 171 16.38 1.55 2.17
N PHE A 172 15.06 1.55 1.99
CA PHE A 172 14.40 1.00 0.81
C PHE A 172 14.85 1.72 -0.47
N ILE A 173 14.77 3.05 -0.50
CA ILE A 173 15.16 3.88 -1.65
C ILE A 173 16.57 3.55 -2.13
N VAL A 174 17.51 3.37 -1.20
CA VAL A 174 18.88 2.96 -1.53
C VAL A 174 18.91 1.52 -2.05
N SER A 175 18.23 0.59 -1.38
CA SER A 175 18.27 -0.84 -1.73
C SER A 175 17.72 -1.16 -3.12
N VAL A 176 16.72 -0.40 -3.58
CA VAL A 176 16.09 -0.60 -4.91
C VAL A 176 16.60 0.40 -5.96
N GLY A 177 17.66 1.17 -5.64
CA GLY A 177 18.29 2.10 -6.58
C GLY A 177 17.45 3.31 -6.94
N LEU A 178 16.43 3.67 -6.15
CA LEU A 178 15.62 4.87 -6.42
C LEU A 178 16.37 6.17 -6.10
N ASN A 179 17.44 6.11 -5.30
CA ASN A 179 18.35 7.23 -5.05
C ASN A 179 19.12 7.70 -6.29
N THR A 180 19.21 6.88 -7.35
CA THR A 180 19.86 7.27 -8.60
C THR A 180 18.90 7.93 -9.58
N LEU A 181 17.62 8.06 -9.22
CA LEU A 181 16.66 8.81 -10.02
C LEU A 181 17.11 10.27 -10.06
N LYS A 182 17.68 10.68 -11.19
CA LYS A 182 17.81 12.11 -11.50
C LYS A 182 16.38 12.65 -11.57
N VAL A 183 16.02 13.50 -10.62
CA VAL A 183 14.79 14.28 -10.68
C VAL A 183 14.99 15.29 -11.81
N HIS A 184 14.77 14.85 -13.05
CA HIS A 184 14.51 15.77 -14.13
C HIS A 184 13.12 16.34 -13.89
N THR A 185 13.04 17.68 -13.82
CA THR A 185 11.81 18.44 -13.65
C THR A 185 10.83 18.32 -14.82
N SER A 186 10.97 17.30 -15.65
CA SER A 186 10.09 17.04 -16.79
C SER A 186 10.21 15.57 -17.21
N GLU A 187 9.02 15.01 -17.48
CA GLU A 187 8.71 13.67 -18.00
C GLU A 187 8.39 12.55 -16.99
N VAL A 188 7.12 12.13 -17.09
CA VAL A 188 6.30 11.47 -16.10
C VAL A 188 6.23 9.98 -16.43
N LEU A 189 6.56 9.13 -15.45
CA LEU A 189 6.42 7.66 -15.55
C LEU A 189 5.46 7.15 -14.47
N TYR A 190 4.49 6.34 -14.91
CA TYR A 190 3.26 5.95 -14.21
C TYR A 190 3.28 4.50 -13.73
N LYS A 191 2.61 4.23 -12.61
CA LYS A 191 1.82 3.02 -12.33
C LYS A 191 1.14 3.16 -10.96
N THR A 192 -0.01 2.50 -10.83
CA THR A 192 -0.95 2.50 -9.69
C THR A 192 -0.30 1.98 -8.41
N ALA A 193 -0.58 2.63 -7.27
CA ALA A 193 -0.16 2.17 -5.94
C ALA A 193 -1.40 2.12 -5.03
N HIS A 194 -1.65 0.95 -4.44
CA HIS A 194 -2.69 0.74 -3.43
C HIS A 194 -2.01 0.32 -2.11
N LEU A 195 -2.45 0.88 -0.99
CA LEU A 195 -1.73 0.81 0.28
C LEU A 195 -2.70 0.66 1.45
N TYR A 196 -2.59 -0.42 2.23
CA TYR A 196 -3.45 -0.61 3.40
C TYR A 196 -2.73 -1.23 4.61
N ARG A 197 -3.38 -0.95 5.75
CA ARG A 197 -2.99 -1.14 7.14
C ARG A 197 -3.08 -2.62 7.53
N VAL A 198 -2.11 -3.07 8.31
CA VAL A 198 -2.29 -4.23 9.18
C VAL A 198 -2.18 -3.70 10.61
N THR A 199 -3.24 -3.81 11.44
CA THR A 199 -3.20 -3.44 12.87
C THR A 199 -3.56 -4.53 13.83
N GLY A 200 -2.67 -4.75 14.80
CA GLY A 200 -2.97 -5.41 16.05
C GLY A 200 -1.82 -5.14 17.01
N LEU A 201 -2.10 -4.40 18.05
CA LEU A 201 -1.28 -4.45 19.24
C LEU A 201 -2.24 -4.94 20.28
N ASP A 202 -2.40 -6.26 20.31
CA ASP A 202 -2.85 -6.91 21.53
C ASP A 202 -1.58 -7.19 22.33
N SER A 203 -1.48 -6.44 23.42
CA SER A 203 -0.50 -6.50 24.49
C SER A 203 -0.30 -7.91 25.03
N PHE A 204 0.97 -8.30 25.19
CA PHE A 204 1.44 -8.87 26.46
C PHE A 204 1.80 -7.71 27.39
#